data_AF-A0A6A3KKZ3-F1
#
_entry.id   AF-A0A6A3KKZ3-F1
#
_cell.length_a   1.000
_cell.length_b   1.000
_cell.length_c   1.000
_cell.angle_alpha   90.00
_cell.angle_beta   90.00
_cell.angle_gamma   90.00
#
_symmetry.space_group_name_H-M   'P 1'
#
loop_
_entity.id
_entity.type
_entity.pdbx_description
1 polymer ?
#
loop_
_entity_poly.entity_id
_entity_poly.type
_entity_poly.pdbx_seq_one_letter_code
_entity_poly.pdbx_strand_id
1 'polypeptide(L)'
;MCRFRMRQQLFTNVMTGVVGYDSFFDQKQDAAGRVRISSLSKVTSALGVLAYASSVDSIDENLEMSETTVRACVQHFCDAVIGVFSAEYLRPSLPSEDQGLLVENAKRGSIDCMHWT
;
A
#
# COMPACT_ATOMS: atom_id res chain seq x y z
N MET A 1 -16.68 3.11 0.96
CA MET A 1 -15.69 4.21 0.99
C MET A 1 -14.75 4.03 2.20
N CYS A 2 -13.69 3.24 2.05
CA CYS A 2 -12.72 3.06 3.12
C CYS A 2 -11.90 4.34 3.32
N ARG A 3 -12.01 4.96 4.50
CA ARG A 3 -11.24 6.15 4.88
C ARG A 3 -9.87 5.70 5.40
N PHE A 4 -8.86 5.71 4.54
CA PHE A 4 -7.46 5.61 5.00
C PHE A 4 -7.14 6.81 5.86
N ARG A 5 -6.77 6.57 7.11
CA ARG A 5 -6.40 7.62 8.06
C ARG A 5 -4.91 7.98 7.94
N MET A 6 -4.44 8.14 6.70
CA MET A 6 -3.07 8.56 6.39
C MET A 6 -3.01 10.08 6.26
N ARG A 7 -1.92 10.70 6.71
CA ARG A 7 -1.68 12.14 6.49
C ARG A 7 -1.54 12.39 4.98
N GLN A 8 -2.23 13.41 4.46
CA GLN A 8 -2.24 13.71 3.02
C GLN A 8 -0.84 13.88 2.44
N GLN A 9 0.07 14.56 3.16
CA GLN A 9 1.46 14.75 2.73
C GLN A 9 2.22 13.44 2.57
N LEU A 10 2.01 12.47 3.47
CA LEU A 10 2.64 11.16 3.39
C LEU A 10 2.10 10.39 2.17
N PHE A 11 0.79 10.44 1.97
CA PHE A 11 0.15 9.82 0.80
C PHE A 11 0.70 10.40 -0.52
N THR A 12 0.82 11.72 -0.62
CA THR A 12 1.38 12.38 -1.81
C THR A 12 2.86 12.02 -2.02
N ASN A 13 3.65 11.91 -0.96
CA ASN A 13 5.06 11.51 -1.06
C ASN A 13 5.20 10.07 -1.59
N VAL A 14 4.43 9.14 -1.03
CA VAL A 14 4.40 7.74 -1.48
C VAL A 14 3.92 7.64 -2.92
N MET A 15 2.83 8.34 -3.26
CA MET A 15 2.29 8.35 -4.62
C MET A 15 3.31 8.87 -5.63
N THR A 16 4.01 9.97 -5.30
CA THR A 16 5.02 10.57 -6.18
C THR A 16 6.22 9.62 -6.35
N GLY A 17 6.70 9.02 -5.26
CA GLY A 17 7.80 8.06 -5.31
C GLY A 17 7.47 6.82 -6.12
N VAL A 18 6.28 6.24 -5.90
CA VAL A 18 5.83 5.03 -6.61
C VAL A 18 5.61 5.28 -8.10
N VAL A 19 4.95 6.39 -8.46
CA VAL A 19 4.74 6.76 -9.87
C VAL A 19 6.06 7.08 -10.57
N GLY A 20 7.00 7.73 -9.89
CA GLY A 20 8.32 8.02 -10.44
C GLY A 20 9.22 6.78 -10.61
N TYR A 21 9.00 5.73 -9.83
CA TYR A 21 9.79 4.50 -9.88
C TYR A 21 9.27 3.50 -10.93
N ASP A 22 7.95 3.34 -11.02
CA ASP A 22 7.34 2.31 -11.88
C ASP A 22 6.27 2.88 -12.82
N SER A 23 6.57 2.80 -14.13
CA SER A 23 5.68 3.20 -15.22
C SER A 23 4.36 2.42 -15.29
N PHE A 24 4.21 1.33 -14.53
CA PHE A 24 2.93 0.66 -14.31
C PHE A 24 1.89 1.62 -13.74
N PHE A 25 2.30 2.52 -12.84
CA PHE A 25 1.40 3.48 -12.22
C PHE A 25 1.09 4.67 -13.10
N ASP A 26 1.79 4.88 -14.22
CA ASP A 26 1.47 5.94 -15.15
C ASP A 26 0.04 5.81 -15.69
N GLN A 27 -0.64 6.94 -15.72
CA GLN A 27 -1.93 7.06 -16.38
C GLN A 27 -1.70 7.19 -17.88
N LYS A 28 -1.79 6.07 -18.60
CA LYS A 28 -1.71 6.06 -20.08
C LYS A 28 -3.11 6.23 -20.68
N GLN A 29 -3.26 7.13 -21.65
CA GLN A 29 -4.44 7.15 -22.52
C GLN A 29 -4.41 5.94 -23.44
N ASP A 30 -5.56 5.29 -23.63
CA ASP A 30 -5.67 4.26 -24.66
C ASP A 30 -5.79 4.87 -26.06
N ALA A 31 -5.64 4.05 -27.10
CA ALA A 31 -5.73 4.49 -28.50
C ALA A 31 -7.11 5.04 -28.88
N ALA A 32 -8.14 4.84 -28.04
CA ALA A 32 -9.49 5.37 -28.20
C ALA A 32 -9.72 6.67 -27.41
N GLY A 33 -8.68 7.21 -26.76
CA GLY A 33 -8.75 8.42 -25.94
C GLY A 33 -9.40 8.23 -24.58
N ARG A 34 -9.74 7.00 -24.17
CA ARG A 34 -10.26 6.71 -22.84
C ARG A 34 -9.11 6.70 -21.84
N VAL A 35 -9.38 7.33 -20.71
CA VAL A 35 -8.43 7.39 -19.60
C VAL A 35 -8.38 6.01 -18.95
N ARG A 36 -7.24 5.30 -19.05
CA ARG A 36 -7.02 4.07 -18.26
C ARG A 36 -7.07 4.43 -16.76
N ILE A 37 -7.27 3.40 -15.95
CA ILE A 37 -7.24 3.46 -14.49
C ILE A 37 -6.14 4.42 -14.01
N SER A 38 -6.55 5.43 -13.25
CA SER A 38 -5.68 6.48 -12.75
C SER A 38 -4.62 5.92 -11.80
N SER A 39 -3.47 6.60 -11.72
CA SER A 39 -2.42 6.31 -10.75
C SER A 39 -2.96 6.32 -9.32
N LEU A 40 -3.88 7.24 -9.03
CA LEU A 40 -4.53 7.36 -7.72
C LEU A 40 -5.33 6.11 -7.36
N SER A 41 -6.14 5.61 -8.30
CA SER A 41 -6.94 4.39 -8.09
C SER A 41 -6.04 3.18 -7.86
N LYS A 42 -4.96 3.02 -8.64
CA LYS A 42 -4.00 1.91 -8.48
C LYS A 42 -3.31 1.93 -7.11
N VAL A 43 -2.80 3.09 -6.69
CA VAL A 43 -2.12 3.26 -5.40
C VAL A 43 -3.11 3.05 -4.24
N THR A 44 -4.33 3.59 -4.35
CA THR A 44 -5.37 3.42 -3.33
C THR A 44 -5.79 1.95 -3.19
N SER A 45 -5.87 1.22 -4.31
CA SER A 45 -6.14 -0.21 -4.32
C SER A 45 -5.08 -1.00 -3.56
N ALA A 46 -3.81 -0.77 -3.91
CA ALA A 46 -2.69 -1.44 -3.25
C ALA A 46 -2.65 -1.14 -1.75
N LEU A 47 -2.81 0.14 -1.38
CA LEU A 47 -2.83 0.55 0.02
C LEU A 47 -4.00 -0.05 0.81
N GLY A 48 -5.15 -0.23 0.15
CA GLY A 48 -6.31 -0.90 0.75
C GLY A 48 -6.10 -2.36 1.05
N VAL A 49 -5.54 -3.11 0.10
CA VAL A 49 -5.20 -4.52 0.33
C VAL A 49 -4.24 -4.63 1.52
N LEU A 50 -3.20 -3.78 1.54
CA LEU A 50 -2.14 -3.83 2.55
C LEU A 50 -2.61 -3.40 3.94
N ALA A 51 -3.43 -2.35 4.05
CA ALA A 51 -3.84 -1.81 5.35
C ALA A 51 -4.88 -2.68 6.06
N TYR A 52 -5.73 -3.38 5.31
CA TYR A 52 -6.81 -4.19 5.88
C TYR A 52 -6.48 -5.67 5.94
N ALA A 53 -5.30 -6.10 5.46
CA ALA A 53 -4.93 -7.51 5.29
C ALA A 53 -6.07 -8.34 4.66
N SER A 54 -6.86 -7.70 3.80
CA SER A 54 -8.10 -8.25 3.29
C SER A 54 -7.84 -9.02 2.00
N SER A 55 -8.67 -10.03 1.73
CA SER A 55 -8.63 -10.72 0.44
C SER A 55 -8.77 -9.70 -0.69
N VAL A 56 -8.04 -9.90 -1.79
CA VAL A 56 -8.23 -9.10 -3.01
C VAL A 56 -9.70 -9.17 -3.48
N ASP A 57 -10.40 -10.25 -3.15
CA ASP A 57 -11.80 -10.50 -3.47
C ASP A 57 -12.79 -9.59 -2.70
N SER A 58 -12.43 -9.08 -1.52
CA SER A 58 -13.32 -8.21 -0.71
C SER A 58 -13.22 -6.74 -1.08
N ILE A 59 -12.29 -6.40 -1.98
CA ILE A 59 -11.95 -5.02 -2.37
C ILE A 59 -12.69 -4.60 -3.65
N ASP A 60 -13.35 -5.55 -4.31
CA ASP A 60 -14.15 -5.40 -5.53
C ASP A 60 -15.25 -4.32 -5.38
N GLU A 61 -15.80 -4.12 -4.18
CA GLU A 61 -16.90 -3.18 -3.98
C GLU A 61 -16.52 -1.69 -4.17
N ASN A 62 -15.23 -1.34 -4.13
CA ASN A 62 -14.83 0.05 -3.95
C ASN A 62 -13.91 0.60 -5.04
N LEU A 63 -13.43 -0.24 -5.96
CA LEU A 63 -12.51 0.11 -7.02
C LEU A 63 -12.96 -0.65 -8.26
N GLU A 64 -13.37 0.04 -9.33
CA GLU A 64 -13.80 -0.53 -10.61
C GLU A 64 -12.64 -1.26 -11.33
N MET A 65 -12.08 -2.28 -10.69
CA MET A 65 -10.77 -2.89 -10.96
C MET A 65 -10.90 -4.39 -10.86
N SER A 66 -10.44 -5.12 -11.87
CA SER A 66 -10.39 -6.58 -11.78
C SER A 66 -9.43 -7.04 -10.68
N GLU A 67 -9.72 -8.18 -10.03
CA GLU A 67 -8.86 -8.81 -9.02
C GLU A 67 -7.40 -8.94 -9.51
N THR A 68 -7.23 -9.35 -10.78
CA THR A 68 -5.92 -9.46 -11.44
C THR A 68 -5.16 -8.13 -11.48
N THR A 69 -5.86 -7.02 -11.72
CA THR A 69 -5.26 -5.69 -11.75
C THR A 69 -4.93 -5.21 -10.35
N VAL A 70 -5.78 -5.50 -9.34
CA VAL A 70 -5.50 -5.17 -7.94
C VAL A 70 -4.28 -5.93 -7.43
N ARG A 71 -4.17 -7.23 -7.73
CA ARG A 71 -2.99 -8.04 -7.36
C ARG A 71 -1.70 -7.47 -7.98
N ALA A 72 -1.75 -7.09 -9.26
CA ALA A 72 -0.63 -6.43 -9.91
C ALA A 72 -0.30 -5.09 -9.24
N CYS A 73 -1.30 -4.28 -8.90
CA CYS A 73 -1.08 -3.03 -8.17
C CYS A 73 -0.37 -3.26 -6.84
N VAL A 74 -0.74 -4.28 -6.07
CA VAL A 74 -0.07 -4.61 -4.80
C VAL A 74 1.39 -4.98 -5.02
N GLN A 75 1.67 -5.86 -5.99
CA GLN A 75 3.02 -6.31 -6.26
C GLN A 75 3.93 -5.16 -6.70
N HIS A 76 3.52 -4.42 -7.73
CA HIS A 76 4.25 -3.26 -8.23
C HIS A 76 4.40 -2.16 -7.15
N PHE A 77 3.40 -1.99 -6.30
CA PHE A 77 3.46 -1.02 -5.20
C PHE A 77 4.51 -1.43 -4.16
N CYS A 78 4.54 -2.70 -3.73
CA CYS A 78 5.53 -3.19 -2.79
C CYS A 78 6.95 -3.05 -3.35
N ASP A 79 7.17 -3.45 -4.61
CA ASP A 79 8.48 -3.34 -5.26
C ASP A 79 8.93 -1.88 -5.37
N ALA A 80 8.02 -0.97 -5.73
CA ALA A 80 8.32 0.45 -5.80
C ALA A 80 8.58 1.07 -4.43
N VAL A 81 7.80 0.72 -3.41
CA VAL A 81 8.02 1.22 -2.04
C VAL A 81 9.34 0.72 -1.49
N ILE A 82 9.69 -0.55 -1.70
CA ILE A 82 11.00 -1.09 -1.30
C ILE A 82 12.11 -0.38 -2.07
N GLY A 83 11.99 -0.23 -3.39
CA GLY A 83 13.00 0.45 -4.20
C GLY A 83 13.24 1.91 -3.80
N VAL A 84 12.18 2.65 -3.48
CA VAL A 84 12.25 4.08 -3.15
C VAL A 84 12.60 4.34 -1.68
N PHE A 85 12.01 3.58 -0.76
CA PHE A 85 12.02 3.90 0.67
C PHE A 85 12.87 2.94 1.50
N SER A 86 13.45 1.88 0.93
CA SER A 86 14.20 0.90 1.73
C SER A 86 15.40 1.48 2.47
N ALA A 87 16.14 2.38 1.82
CA ALA A 87 17.32 2.99 2.43
C ALA A 87 16.97 3.90 3.63
N GLU A 88 15.79 4.51 3.63
CA GLU A 88 15.35 5.45 4.66
C GLU A 88 14.55 4.76 5.77
N TYR A 89 13.72 3.76 5.43
CA TYR A 89 12.74 3.16 6.36
C TYR A 89 12.92 1.66 6.60
N LEU A 90 13.56 0.91 5.70
CA LEU A 90 13.85 -0.52 5.87
C LEU A 90 15.32 -0.75 6.28
N ARG A 91 15.80 0.11 7.18
CA ARG A 91 17.06 -0.12 7.87
C ARG A 91 16.90 -1.39 8.74
N PRO A 92 17.89 -2.30 8.81
CA PRO A 92 17.83 -3.42 9.73
C PRO A 92 17.63 -2.87 11.15
N SER A 93 16.50 -3.20 11.77
CA SER A 93 16.22 -2.82 13.15
C SER A 93 17.26 -3.48 14.04
N LEU A 94 17.91 -2.70 14.90
CA LEU A 94 18.74 -3.28 15.94
C LEU A 94 17.83 -4.10 16.88
N PRO A 95 18.29 -5.25 17.43
CA PRO A 95 17.47 -6.10 18.32
C PRO A 95 16.87 -5.34 19.52
N SER A 96 17.48 -4.23 19.93
CA SER A 96 17.01 -3.34 21.00
C SER A 96 15.87 -2.40 20.61
N GLU A 97 15.72 -2.07 19.32
CA GLU A 97 14.63 -1.21 18.81
C GLU A 97 13.32 -1.98 18.63
N ASP A 98 13.43 -3.27 18.30
CA ASP A 98 12.30 -4.19 18.15
C ASP A 98 11.52 -4.36 19.48
N GLN A 99 12.22 -4.49 20.60
CA GLN A 99 11.59 -4.59 21.92
C GLN A 99 10.83 -3.31 22.32
N GLY A 100 11.33 -2.13 21.94
CA GLY A 100 10.67 -0.85 22.23
C GLY A 100 9.35 -0.69 21.46
N LEU A 101 9.36 -1.06 20.18
CA LEU A 101 8.17 -1.06 19.32
C LEU A 101 7.13 -2.09 19.77
N LEU A 102 7.56 -3.29 20.18
CA LEU A 102 6.67 -4.32 20.72
C LEU A 102 5.98 -3.85 22.01
N VAL A 103 6.71 -3.18 22.91
CA VAL A 103 6.13 -2.64 24.15
C VAL A 103 5.16 -1.48 23.86
N GLU A 104 5.45 -0.62 22.89
CA GLU A 104 4.54 0.46 22.49
C GLU A 104 3.29 -0.07 21.79
N ASN A 105 3.43 -1.05 20.89
CA ASN A 105 2.31 -1.72 20.22
C ASN A 105 1.43 -2.50 21.22
N ALA A 106 2.03 -3.15 22.22
CA ALA A 106 1.30 -3.80 23.31
C ALA A 106 0.51 -2.79 24.16
N LYS A 107 1.06 -1.59 24.39
CA LYS A 107 0.37 -0.50 25.11
C LYS A 107 -0.78 0.11 24.29
N ARG A 108 -0.67 0.13 22.96
CA ARG A 108 -1.68 0.71 22.06
C ARG A 108 -2.73 -0.31 21.57
N GLY A 109 -2.57 -1.58 21.96
CA GLY A 109 -3.41 -2.69 21.53
C GLY A 109 -3.09 -3.09 20.09
N SER A 110 -2.26 -4.12 19.92
CA SER A 110 -2.01 -4.73 18.62
C SER A 110 -3.19 -5.60 18.19
N ILE A 111 -3.44 -5.65 16.88
CA ILE A 111 -4.49 -6.43 16.23
C ILE A 111 -4.23 -7.96 16.29
N ASP A 112 -3.08 -8.37 16.81
CA ASP A 112 -2.60 -9.75 16.84
C ASP A 112 -2.81 -10.44 18.20
N CYS A 113 -3.96 -10.20 18.83
CA CYS A 113 -4.43 -11.05 19.92
C CYS A 113 -5.06 -12.35 19.37
N MET A 114 -4.36 -13.10 18.53
CA MET A 114 -4.68 -14.51 18.30
C MET A 114 -3.70 -15.37 19.08
N HIS A 115 -4.04 -15.55 20.35
CA HIS A 115 -3.55 -16.64 21.17
C HIS A 115 -4.16 -17.93 20.62
N TRP A 116 -3.38 -18.74 19.92
CA TRP A 116 -3.79 -20.12 19.66
C TRP A 116 -3.27 -21.00 20.79
N THR A 117 -4.19 -21.44 21.63
CA THR A 117 -4.09 -22.71 22.37
C THR A 117 -5.02 -23.70 21.70
#